data_AF-A0A084W394-F1
#
_entry.id   AF-A0A084W394-F1
#
_cell.length_a   1.000
_cell.length_b   1.000
_cell.length_c   1.000
_cell.angle_alpha   90.00
_cell.angle_beta   90.00
_cell.angle_gamma   90.00
#
_symmetry.space_group_name_H-M   'P 1'
#
loop_
_entity.id
_entity.type
_entity.pdbx_description
1 polymer ?
#
loop_
_entity_poly.entity_id
_entity_poly.type
_entity_poly.pdbx_seq_one_letter_code
_entity_poly.pdbx_strand_id
1 'polypeptide(L)'
;MVPSVSSSTRVGFLLAIVVLAWVGQVDGSIDSNRTSALEEARLQRENLVRKYLKRLKKEDGAIKLIGGRGDFEGNVEIFHAGKWGAVCDDEWDQAEAEVVCRQLGFPGHVKPTHTGYFGRAKRKFWMDNLYCGGKERELAECHFDGWGTNDCEASEAAGVICKRHEDEEPVTTEKPVPVEMKVPKERLGEQRRLELRLVGGRVADEGRVEVRLVDGEGAGRWGSVCGDGWGLLEGNVVCRQLGLGYANNAVQTDFFSESEASELPKLLLSGTECYGNETSLADCLHDPIGWRSVRCSERHGHVAAVTCVSQMADLVFDHVEMEQSLHLEDRLMYLLQCAMEENCVASQAYEIQRENPNWHLETRRLLKFTARVVNTGNADFRPHIPKHLWEWHLCHMHYHSMEVLFATFDVIDAGGRRVAEGHKASFCLEDNQCLPGVEPRYACANYGDQGISVNCSDIYRHNIDCQWVDISELDFGEYTMRVAINPEFKVPEMRFDNNAATCRLLYTQTYARVFDCKLERP
;
A
#
# COMPACT_ATOMS: atom_id res chain seq x y z
N MET A 1 70.83 -30.61 -20.15
CA MET A 1 72.20 -30.73 -19.60
C MET A 1 72.61 -29.39 -19.01
N VAL A 2 73.51 -29.39 -18.02
CA VAL A 2 74.09 -28.24 -17.28
C VAL A 2 75.62 -28.30 -17.55
N PRO A 3 76.51 -27.27 -17.42
CA PRO A 3 76.43 -25.89 -16.90
C PRO A 3 76.51 -24.84 -18.05
N SER A 4 76.97 -23.57 -17.98
CA SER A 4 77.78 -22.77 -17.01
C SER A 4 77.61 -21.25 -17.28
N VAL A 5 78.26 -20.23 -16.67
CA VAL A 5 78.78 -19.82 -15.33
C VAL A 5 79.51 -18.47 -15.53
N SER A 6 79.24 -17.45 -14.68
CA SER A 6 80.05 -16.21 -14.44
C SER A 6 80.27 -15.21 -15.62
N SER A 7 79.97 -13.90 -15.49
CA SER A 7 80.78 -12.78 -14.93
C SER A 7 81.77 -12.17 -15.96
N SER A 8 82.31 -10.94 -15.84
CA SER A 8 82.34 -9.94 -14.74
C SER A 8 82.58 -8.50 -15.25
N THR A 9 82.45 -7.49 -14.35
CA THR A 9 82.99 -6.09 -14.40
C THR A 9 82.60 -5.17 -15.59
N ARG A 10 82.13 -3.91 -15.44
CA ARG A 10 82.64 -2.70 -14.72
C ARG A 10 83.97 -2.16 -15.30
N VAL A 11 84.22 -0.85 -15.49
CA VAL A 11 83.43 0.40 -15.27
C VAL A 11 84.06 1.57 -16.05
N GLY A 12 83.29 2.63 -16.36
CA GLY A 12 83.79 4.00 -16.64
C GLY A 12 83.27 4.59 -17.97
N PHE A 13 82.35 5.57 -18.04
CA PHE A 13 82.28 6.97 -17.57
C PHE A 13 82.61 8.02 -18.65
N LEU A 14 81.80 9.10 -18.66
CA LEU A 14 81.92 10.39 -19.37
C LEU A 14 81.32 10.57 -20.79
N LEU A 15 80.32 11.46 -20.81
CA LEU A 15 79.82 12.44 -21.79
C LEU A 15 80.39 12.58 -23.23
N ALA A 16 79.67 13.11 -24.24
CA ALA A 16 78.21 13.35 -24.46
C ALA A 16 77.96 14.00 -25.85
N ILE A 17 76.68 14.28 -26.17
CA ILE A 17 76.15 15.37 -27.05
C ILE A 17 76.09 15.15 -28.58
N VAL A 18 74.84 14.97 -29.08
CA VAL A 18 74.15 15.63 -30.25
C VAL A 18 74.79 15.48 -31.66
N VAL A 19 74.10 15.26 -32.78
CA VAL A 19 72.67 15.39 -33.23
C VAL A 19 72.13 14.01 -33.72
N LEU A 20 70.96 13.79 -34.36
CA LEU A 20 69.89 14.65 -34.94
C LEU A 20 68.48 14.07 -34.61
N ALA A 21 67.49 14.13 -35.52
CA ALA A 21 66.08 13.81 -35.27
C ALA A 21 65.30 13.31 -36.51
N TRP A 22 64.35 12.40 -36.30
CA TRP A 22 62.94 12.59 -36.71
C TRP A 22 61.99 11.68 -35.90
N VAL A 23 60.67 11.89 -36.01
CA VAL A 23 59.67 11.41 -35.03
C VAL A 23 58.95 10.13 -35.48
N GLY A 24 58.77 9.19 -34.55
CA GLY A 24 57.89 8.02 -34.65
C GLY A 24 57.51 7.54 -33.25
N GLN A 25 56.27 7.80 -32.83
CA GLN A 25 55.88 7.85 -31.42
C GLN A 25 54.89 6.72 -31.05
N VAL A 26 55.29 5.81 -30.14
CA VAL A 26 54.55 5.31 -28.95
C VAL A 26 55.55 4.47 -28.12
N ASP A 27 55.95 4.95 -26.94
CA ASP A 27 56.74 4.16 -25.98
C ASP A 27 55.81 3.48 -24.95
N GLY A 28 55.97 2.17 -24.77
CA GLY A 28 55.10 1.33 -23.95
C GLY A 28 55.46 1.32 -22.46
N SER A 29 55.35 2.46 -21.77
CA SER A 29 55.49 2.48 -20.30
C SER A 29 54.22 1.95 -19.63
N ILE A 30 54.27 0.71 -19.13
CA ILE A 30 53.22 0.17 -18.26
C ILE A 30 53.44 0.71 -16.84
N ASP A 31 52.64 1.70 -16.44
CA ASP A 31 52.72 2.35 -15.13
C ASP A 31 52.57 1.34 -13.98
N SER A 32 53.62 1.20 -13.17
CA SER A 32 53.57 0.45 -11.90
C SER A 32 52.49 1.00 -10.95
N ASN A 33 52.29 2.33 -10.95
CA ASN A 33 51.21 3.00 -10.22
C ASN A 33 49.81 2.59 -10.69
N ARG A 34 49.64 2.21 -11.96
CA ARG A 34 48.35 1.78 -12.51
C ARG A 34 48.05 0.33 -12.19
N THR A 35 49.08 -0.52 -12.09
CA THR A 35 48.95 -1.87 -11.51
C THR A 35 48.66 -1.82 -10.01
N SER A 36 49.33 -0.98 -9.22
CA SER A 36 49.05 -0.89 -7.78
C SER A 36 47.65 -0.36 -7.48
N ALA A 37 47.18 0.67 -8.21
CA ALA A 37 45.82 1.17 -8.06
C ALA A 37 44.74 0.12 -8.41
N LEU A 38 44.99 -0.74 -9.40
CA LEU A 38 44.11 -1.88 -9.72
C LEU A 38 44.12 -2.95 -8.63
N GLU A 39 45.28 -3.20 -8.03
CA GLU A 39 45.46 -4.19 -6.97
C GLU A 39 44.85 -3.71 -5.64
N GLU A 40 44.96 -2.42 -5.30
CA GLU A 40 44.26 -1.77 -4.21
C GLU A 40 42.73 -1.79 -4.42
N ALA A 41 42.24 -1.43 -5.61
CA ALA A 41 40.81 -1.48 -5.92
C ALA A 41 40.24 -2.91 -5.84
N ARG A 42 41.04 -3.92 -6.25
CA ARG A 42 40.71 -5.33 -6.07
C ARG A 42 40.65 -5.71 -4.59
N LEU A 43 41.64 -5.33 -3.78
CA LEU A 43 41.68 -5.61 -2.35
C LEU A 43 40.52 -4.93 -1.60
N GLN A 44 40.16 -3.70 -1.98
CA GLN A 44 38.96 -3.02 -1.49
C GLN A 44 37.68 -3.79 -1.84
N ARG A 45 37.53 -4.25 -3.09
CA ARG A 45 36.38 -5.05 -3.52
C ARG A 45 36.30 -6.40 -2.78
N GLU A 46 37.41 -7.09 -2.60
CA GLU A 46 37.46 -8.35 -1.85
C GLU A 46 37.12 -8.14 -0.35
N ASN A 47 37.57 -7.05 0.26
CA ASN A 47 37.19 -6.68 1.62
C ASN A 47 35.72 -6.23 1.75
N LEU A 48 35.19 -5.52 0.76
CA LEU A 48 33.77 -5.16 0.69
C LEU A 48 32.90 -6.42 0.58
N VAL A 49 33.25 -7.34 -0.32
CA VAL A 49 32.58 -8.64 -0.47
C VAL A 49 32.66 -9.46 0.82
N ARG A 50 33.81 -9.52 1.50
CA ARG A 50 33.91 -10.15 2.83
C ARG A 50 33.01 -9.49 3.87
N LYS A 51 32.88 -8.15 3.87
CA LYS A 51 32.00 -7.41 4.78
C LYS A 51 30.52 -7.73 4.50
N TYR A 52 30.10 -7.76 3.23
CA TYR A 52 28.75 -8.15 2.83
C TYR A 52 28.46 -9.63 3.17
N LEU A 53 29.35 -10.56 2.84
CA LEU A 53 29.20 -11.98 3.18
C LEU A 53 29.14 -12.21 4.70
N LYS A 54 29.89 -11.42 5.50
CA LYS A 54 29.80 -11.48 6.97
C LYS A 54 28.51 -10.87 7.52
N ARG A 55 27.87 -9.93 6.81
CA ARG A 55 26.54 -9.40 7.16
C ARG A 55 25.44 -10.39 6.77
N LEU A 56 25.49 -10.92 5.55
CA LEU A 56 24.58 -11.97 5.06
C LEU A 56 24.62 -13.22 5.95
N LYS A 57 25.81 -13.67 6.40
CA LYS A 57 25.95 -14.75 7.40
C LYS A 57 25.50 -14.40 8.82
N LYS A 58 25.00 -13.18 9.06
CA LYS A 58 24.34 -12.73 10.30
C LYS A 58 22.87 -12.38 10.06
N GLU A 59 22.38 -12.60 8.84
CA GLU A 59 21.01 -12.41 8.35
C GLU A 59 20.41 -13.76 7.88
N ASP A 60 21.24 -14.75 7.53
CA ASP A 60 20.87 -16.16 7.28
C ASP A 60 20.21 -16.76 8.54
N GLY A 61 18.98 -17.27 8.42
CA GLY A 61 18.14 -17.73 9.54
C GLY A 61 17.22 -16.65 10.14
N ALA A 62 17.33 -15.38 9.72
CA ALA A 62 16.41 -14.33 10.15
C ALA A 62 15.00 -14.52 9.56
N ILE A 63 13.99 -14.21 10.36
CA ILE A 63 12.57 -14.31 9.99
C ILE A 63 11.88 -12.94 10.03
N LYS A 64 10.70 -12.87 9.40
CA LYS A 64 9.75 -11.74 9.47
C LYS A 64 8.34 -12.26 9.17
N LEU A 65 7.34 -11.45 9.51
CA LEU A 65 5.94 -11.70 9.15
C LEU A 65 5.52 -10.83 7.95
N ILE A 66 4.60 -11.32 7.11
CA ILE A 66 4.01 -10.58 5.99
C ILE A 66 2.50 -10.82 5.88
N GLY A 67 1.74 -9.82 5.42
CA GLY A 67 0.31 -9.93 5.11
C GLY A 67 -0.64 -9.81 6.32
N GLY A 68 -0.13 -9.80 7.55
CA GLY A 68 -0.90 -9.42 8.73
C GLY A 68 -1.06 -7.90 8.87
N ARG A 69 -1.89 -7.48 9.85
CA ARG A 69 -2.24 -6.07 10.09
C ARG A 69 -1.18 -5.27 10.85
N GLY A 70 -0.11 -5.93 11.31
CA GLY A 70 1.02 -5.32 12.02
C GLY A 70 2.06 -6.37 12.41
N ASP A 71 3.18 -5.92 12.97
CA ASP A 71 4.41 -6.71 13.16
C ASP A 71 4.26 -8.01 14.00
N PHE A 72 3.13 -8.20 14.69
CA PHE A 72 2.84 -9.35 15.53
C PHE A 72 2.05 -10.47 14.81
N GLU A 73 1.59 -10.27 13.57
CA GLU A 73 0.87 -11.29 12.80
C GLU A 73 1.26 -11.33 11.32
N GLY A 74 1.14 -12.50 10.69
CA GLY A 74 1.42 -12.69 9.27
C GLY A 74 1.96 -14.07 8.91
N ASN A 75 2.11 -14.33 7.62
CA ASN A 75 2.84 -15.50 7.12
C ASN A 75 4.34 -15.34 7.38
N VAL A 76 5.03 -16.45 7.68
CA VAL A 76 6.46 -16.46 7.99
C VAL A 76 7.28 -16.50 6.70
N GLU A 77 8.10 -15.48 6.46
CA GLU A 77 9.23 -15.57 5.52
C GLU A 77 10.54 -15.72 6.30
N ILE A 78 11.39 -16.66 5.89
CA ILE A 78 12.76 -16.85 6.39
C ILE A 78 13.79 -16.44 5.32
N PHE A 79 14.91 -15.86 5.75
CA PHE A 79 16.03 -15.52 4.89
C PHE A 79 17.06 -16.65 4.88
N HIS A 80 17.28 -17.26 3.72
CA HIS A 80 18.34 -18.25 3.53
C HIS A 80 19.08 -18.04 2.20
N ALA A 81 20.39 -18.32 2.20
CA ALA A 81 21.27 -18.25 1.03
C ALA A 81 21.21 -16.90 0.27
N GLY A 82 20.94 -15.81 0.99
CA GLY A 82 20.83 -14.46 0.43
C GLY A 82 19.45 -14.08 -0.14
N LYS A 83 18.40 -14.89 0.08
CA LYS A 83 17.02 -14.60 -0.37
C LYS A 83 15.99 -14.94 0.70
N TRP A 84 14.96 -14.10 0.83
CA TRP A 84 13.72 -14.45 1.53
C TRP A 84 12.95 -15.54 0.77
N GLY A 85 12.27 -16.41 1.50
CA GLY A 85 11.34 -17.44 1.01
C GLY A 85 10.33 -17.81 2.11
N ALA A 86 9.25 -18.47 1.73
CA ALA A 86 8.18 -18.85 2.65
C ALA A 86 8.54 -20.11 3.48
N VAL A 87 7.72 -20.38 4.49
CA VAL A 87 7.72 -21.62 5.28
C VAL A 87 6.39 -22.34 5.03
N CYS A 88 6.40 -23.66 4.84
CA CYS A 88 5.17 -24.43 4.62
C CYS A 88 4.42 -24.70 5.94
N ASP A 89 3.09 -24.84 5.89
CA ASP A 89 2.26 -25.13 7.06
C ASP A 89 1.98 -26.61 7.36
N ASP A 90 2.60 -27.53 6.62
CA ASP A 90 2.61 -28.96 6.97
C ASP A 90 3.41 -29.21 8.27
N GLU A 91 2.78 -29.94 9.19
CA GLU A 91 3.18 -30.19 10.59
C GLU A 91 3.44 -28.91 11.43
N TRP A 92 2.97 -27.74 10.99
CA TRP A 92 3.16 -26.44 11.65
C TRP A 92 2.28 -26.25 12.91
N ASP A 93 2.80 -26.55 14.11
CA ASP A 93 2.03 -26.48 15.36
C ASP A 93 2.36 -25.25 16.26
N GLN A 94 1.91 -25.32 17.51
CA GLN A 94 2.15 -24.33 18.55
C GLN A 94 3.64 -24.22 18.94
N ALA A 95 4.44 -25.27 18.75
CA ALA A 95 5.88 -25.28 19.02
C ALA A 95 6.64 -24.38 18.05
N GLU A 96 6.33 -24.46 16.76
CA GLU A 96 6.90 -23.65 15.67
C GLU A 96 6.49 -22.19 15.85
N ALA A 97 5.21 -21.94 16.11
CA ALA A 97 4.67 -20.62 16.37
C ALA A 97 5.33 -19.95 17.60
N GLU A 98 5.57 -20.71 18.67
CA GLU A 98 6.26 -20.23 19.87
C GLU A 98 7.73 -19.86 19.58
N VAL A 99 8.44 -20.65 18.77
CA VAL A 99 9.81 -20.35 18.34
C VAL A 99 9.85 -19.08 17.48
N VAL A 100 8.95 -18.94 16.51
CA VAL A 100 8.83 -17.74 15.65
C VAL A 100 8.56 -16.48 16.48
N CYS A 101 7.54 -16.50 17.33
CA CYS A 101 7.17 -15.32 18.12
C CYS A 101 8.28 -14.92 19.10
N ARG A 102 8.94 -15.90 19.73
CA ARG A 102 10.09 -15.65 20.62
C ARG A 102 11.31 -15.13 19.86
N GLN A 103 11.61 -15.64 18.65
CA GLN A 103 12.70 -15.17 17.81
C GLN A 103 12.47 -13.73 17.31
N LEU A 104 11.21 -13.32 17.11
CA LEU A 104 10.81 -11.94 16.82
C LEU A 104 10.80 -11.00 18.04
N GLY A 105 10.86 -11.55 19.27
CA GLY A 105 10.89 -10.78 20.52
C GLY A 105 9.52 -10.55 21.18
N PHE A 106 8.49 -11.30 20.79
CA PHE A 106 7.19 -11.34 21.47
C PHE A 106 7.22 -12.30 22.68
N PRO A 107 6.37 -12.09 23.71
CA PRO A 107 6.34 -12.93 24.91
C PRO A 107 5.81 -14.37 24.69
N GLY A 108 5.32 -14.68 23.49
CA GLY A 108 4.89 -16.01 23.06
C GLY A 108 3.87 -15.91 21.92
N HIS A 109 3.32 -17.05 21.47
CA HIS A 109 2.31 -17.08 20.42
C HIS A 109 0.85 -17.08 20.94
N VAL A 110 -0.10 -16.65 20.12
CA VAL A 110 -1.56 -16.79 20.32
C VAL A 110 -2.08 -18.03 19.58
N LYS A 111 -1.70 -18.20 18.31
CA LYS A 111 -1.96 -19.40 17.50
C LYS A 111 -1.00 -19.48 16.29
N PRO A 112 -0.69 -20.69 15.79
CA PRO A 112 -0.29 -20.88 14.40
C PRO A 112 -1.45 -20.51 13.45
N THR A 113 -1.13 -20.28 12.17
CA THR A 113 -2.11 -20.13 11.10
C THR A 113 -1.68 -20.91 9.86
N HIS A 114 -2.64 -21.57 9.23
CA HIS A 114 -2.49 -22.52 8.15
C HIS A 114 -3.03 -21.97 6.83
N THR A 115 -2.82 -22.70 5.73
CA THR A 115 -3.48 -22.51 4.42
C THR A 115 -3.46 -21.08 3.88
N GLY A 116 -2.37 -20.34 4.15
CA GLY A 116 -2.20 -18.98 3.65
C GLY A 116 -3.21 -17.99 4.23
N TYR A 117 -3.48 -18.08 5.54
CA TYR A 117 -4.40 -17.20 6.26
C TYR A 117 -4.13 -15.70 6.05
N PHE A 118 -2.86 -15.28 5.87
CA PHE A 118 -2.47 -13.90 5.56
C PHE A 118 -2.14 -13.68 4.06
N GLY A 119 -2.68 -14.53 3.19
CA GLY A 119 -2.45 -14.57 1.75
C GLY A 119 -1.60 -15.78 1.31
N ARG A 120 -1.51 -16.00 0.00
CA ARG A 120 -0.71 -17.08 -0.60
C ARG A 120 0.79 -16.77 -0.55
N ALA A 121 1.64 -17.80 -0.52
CA ALA A 121 3.10 -17.64 -0.56
C ALA A 121 3.55 -16.96 -1.86
N LYS A 122 4.09 -15.73 -1.75
CA LYS A 122 4.60 -14.95 -2.89
C LYS A 122 6.04 -15.31 -3.29
N ARG A 123 6.68 -16.23 -2.57
CA ARG A 123 8.05 -16.71 -2.80
C ARG A 123 8.08 -18.23 -2.68
N LYS A 124 9.11 -18.86 -3.26
CA LYS A 124 9.40 -20.27 -3.03
C LYS A 124 9.52 -20.58 -1.53
N PHE A 125 9.19 -21.80 -1.13
CA PHE A 125 9.46 -22.28 0.21
C PHE A 125 10.97 -22.50 0.44
N TRP A 126 11.37 -22.40 1.71
CA TRP A 126 12.72 -22.70 2.20
C TRP A 126 12.75 -23.82 3.23
N MET A 127 11.64 -24.06 3.93
CA MET A 127 11.51 -25.07 4.99
C MET A 127 10.13 -25.71 4.90
N ASP A 128 10.07 -27.00 5.25
CA ASP A 128 8.91 -27.86 5.12
C ASP A 128 9.01 -29.04 6.11
N ASN A 129 7.87 -29.62 6.52
CA ASN A 129 7.72 -30.59 7.60
C ASN A 129 8.52 -30.19 8.86
N LEU A 130 8.16 -29.05 9.46
CA LEU A 130 8.92 -28.50 10.59
C LEU A 130 8.50 -29.14 11.91
N TYR A 131 9.50 -29.59 12.67
CA TYR A 131 9.33 -30.13 14.02
C TYR A 131 10.30 -29.45 15.00
N CYS A 132 9.77 -28.54 15.82
CA CYS A 132 10.43 -27.85 16.92
C CYS A 132 10.08 -28.50 18.28
N GLY A 133 10.98 -28.41 19.26
CA GLY A 133 10.69 -28.72 20.67
C GLY A 133 10.10 -27.56 21.48
N GLY A 134 9.73 -26.46 20.80
CA GLY A 134 9.24 -25.20 21.38
C GLY A 134 10.29 -24.42 22.18
N LYS A 135 11.58 -24.80 22.12
CA LYS A 135 12.67 -24.32 23.01
C LYS A 135 13.91 -23.82 22.25
N GLU A 136 13.90 -24.01 20.94
CA GLU A 136 14.83 -23.49 19.95
C GLU A 136 14.83 -21.96 19.99
N ARG A 137 15.97 -21.34 19.67
CA ARG A 137 16.12 -19.87 19.66
C ARG A 137 15.79 -19.25 18.32
N GLU A 138 15.98 -20.02 17.25
CA GLU A 138 15.76 -19.62 15.87
C GLU A 138 15.05 -20.76 15.15
N LEU A 139 14.11 -20.46 14.25
CA LEU A 139 13.36 -21.48 13.50
C LEU A 139 14.29 -22.44 12.73
N ALA A 140 15.44 -21.92 12.29
CA ALA A 140 16.49 -22.68 11.62
C ALA A 140 17.23 -23.71 12.51
N GLU A 141 16.99 -23.75 13.83
CA GLU A 141 17.49 -24.79 14.75
C GLU A 141 16.55 -26.01 14.85
N CYS A 142 15.30 -25.91 14.37
CA CYS A 142 14.34 -27.02 14.39
C CYS A 142 14.66 -28.10 13.34
N HIS A 143 13.96 -29.24 13.40
CA HIS A 143 14.07 -30.29 12.38
C HIS A 143 13.13 -29.96 11.20
N PHE A 144 13.57 -30.23 9.96
CA PHE A 144 12.84 -30.02 8.71
C PHE A 144 13.53 -30.78 7.56
N ASP A 145 12.85 -31.00 6.44
CA ASP A 145 13.33 -31.83 5.30
C ASP A 145 14.48 -31.22 4.46
N GLY A 146 15.04 -30.09 4.91
CA GLY A 146 16.21 -29.43 4.33
C GLY A 146 15.88 -28.25 3.42
N TRP A 147 16.89 -27.38 3.24
CA TRP A 147 16.72 -26.05 2.66
C TRP A 147 16.21 -26.05 1.22
N GLY A 148 14.91 -25.80 1.06
CA GLY A 148 14.25 -25.75 -0.24
C GLY A 148 13.84 -27.12 -0.81
N THR A 149 13.91 -28.19 0.00
CA THR A 149 13.05 -29.38 -0.20
C THR A 149 11.63 -28.98 0.19
N ASN A 150 10.64 -29.32 -0.64
CA ASN A 150 9.20 -29.18 -0.37
C ASN A 150 8.38 -29.77 -1.52
N ASP A 151 7.16 -30.19 -1.24
CA ASP A 151 6.10 -30.41 -2.24
C ASP A 151 4.88 -29.47 -2.12
N CYS A 152 4.88 -28.57 -1.13
CA CYS A 152 3.82 -27.59 -0.86
C CYS A 152 3.49 -26.59 -2.01
N GLU A 153 2.19 -26.31 -2.19
CA GLU A 153 1.65 -25.28 -3.07
C GLU A 153 1.76 -23.87 -2.48
N ALA A 154 1.57 -22.84 -3.31
CA ALA A 154 1.45 -21.46 -2.83
C ALA A 154 0.27 -21.21 -1.88
N SER A 155 -0.65 -22.18 -1.77
CA SER A 155 -1.74 -22.25 -0.79
C SER A 155 -1.21 -22.47 0.64
N GLU A 156 -0.17 -23.27 0.79
CA GLU A 156 0.29 -23.84 2.05
C GLU A 156 1.37 -22.96 2.70
N ALA A 157 1.00 -21.71 3.00
CA ALA A 157 1.88 -20.75 3.66
C ALA A 157 1.64 -20.73 5.17
N ALA A 158 2.67 -21.09 5.94
CA ALA A 158 2.67 -20.96 7.40
C ALA A 158 2.64 -19.51 7.85
N GLY A 159 1.91 -19.27 8.94
CA GLY A 159 1.87 -17.99 9.63
C GLY A 159 1.67 -18.14 11.12
N VAL A 160 1.70 -17.00 11.81
CA VAL A 160 1.49 -16.90 13.25
C VAL A 160 0.65 -15.67 13.60
N ILE A 161 0.04 -15.72 14.77
CA ILE A 161 -0.33 -14.54 15.55
C ILE A 161 0.43 -14.61 16.87
N CYS A 162 1.24 -13.59 17.15
CA CYS A 162 2.01 -13.45 18.39
C CYS A 162 1.23 -12.66 19.44
N LYS A 163 1.51 -12.92 20.72
CA LYS A 163 1.02 -12.10 21.83
C LYS A 163 1.73 -10.76 21.81
N ARG A 164 1.05 -9.68 22.19
CA ARG A 164 1.67 -8.37 22.42
C ARG A 164 2.20 -8.32 23.85
N HIS A 165 3.15 -7.42 24.10
CA HIS A 165 3.62 -7.13 25.47
C HIS A 165 2.57 -6.42 26.34
N GLU A 166 1.42 -6.06 25.76
CA GLU A 166 0.27 -5.42 26.40
C GLU A 166 -0.71 -6.45 27.00
N ASP A 167 -0.57 -7.75 26.66
CA ASP A 167 -1.55 -8.79 27.01
C ASP A 167 -1.27 -9.46 28.40
N GLU A 168 -0.41 -8.89 29.26
CA GLU A 168 -0.13 -9.41 30.63
C GLU A 168 -1.11 -8.90 31.72
N GLU A 169 -2.40 -9.21 31.59
CA GLU A 169 -3.36 -9.25 32.72
C GLU A 169 -4.10 -10.62 32.70
N PRO A 170 -4.55 -11.14 33.86
CA PRO A 170 -4.73 -12.58 34.04
C PRO A 170 -5.94 -13.17 33.32
N VAL A 171 -5.68 -14.23 32.54
CA VAL A 171 -6.66 -15.03 31.80
C VAL A 171 -7.83 -15.48 32.69
N THR A 172 -9.03 -15.00 32.37
CA THR A 172 -10.29 -15.64 32.76
C THR A 172 -10.94 -16.27 31.53
N THR A 173 -11.51 -17.46 31.70
CA THR A 173 -11.90 -18.34 30.59
C THR A 173 -13.27 -17.99 30.01
N GLU A 174 -13.29 -17.07 29.05
CA GLU A 174 -14.48 -16.78 28.24
C GLU A 174 -14.78 -17.92 27.24
N LYS A 175 -16.05 -18.02 26.85
CA LYS A 175 -16.63 -19.10 26.02
C LYS A 175 -16.58 -18.71 24.53
N PRO A 176 -16.79 -19.64 23.58
CA PRO A 176 -16.92 -19.31 22.16
C PRO A 176 -17.92 -18.16 21.97
N VAL A 177 -17.43 -17.06 21.38
CA VAL A 177 -18.19 -15.82 21.16
C VAL A 177 -19.37 -16.13 20.23
N PRO A 178 -20.62 -15.81 20.63
CA PRO A 178 -21.75 -15.93 19.72
C PRO A 178 -21.57 -14.92 18.58
N VAL A 179 -21.77 -15.38 17.34
CA VAL A 179 -21.69 -14.56 16.11
C VAL A 179 -22.38 -13.23 16.32
N GLU A 180 -21.67 -12.12 16.04
CA GLU A 180 -22.21 -10.78 16.26
C GLU A 180 -23.49 -10.56 15.48
N MET A 181 -24.62 -10.58 16.21
CA MET A 181 -25.85 -9.97 15.73
C MET A 181 -25.59 -8.48 15.58
N LYS A 182 -25.34 -8.04 14.33
CA LYS A 182 -25.24 -6.61 13.98
C LYS A 182 -26.45 -5.89 14.58
N VAL A 183 -26.20 -5.08 15.60
CA VAL A 183 -27.24 -4.31 16.26
C VAL A 183 -27.76 -3.30 15.23
N PRO A 184 -29.08 -3.18 15.01
CA PRO A 184 -29.61 -2.18 14.09
C PRO A 184 -29.15 -0.79 14.53
N LYS A 185 -28.40 -0.11 13.67
CA LYS A 185 -28.00 1.28 13.91
C LYS A 185 -29.20 2.19 13.70
N GLU A 186 -29.32 3.18 14.56
CA GLU A 186 -30.45 4.11 14.59
C GLU A 186 -29.98 5.52 14.22
N ARG A 187 -30.85 6.28 13.54
CA ARG A 187 -30.69 7.73 13.38
C ARG A 187 -31.29 8.44 14.59
N LEU A 188 -30.70 9.54 15.03
CA LEU A 188 -31.31 10.36 16.08
C LEU A 188 -32.50 11.12 15.48
N GLY A 189 -33.71 10.59 15.65
CA GLY A 189 -34.93 11.21 15.16
C GLY A 189 -35.20 12.60 15.76
N GLU A 190 -36.10 13.35 15.12
CA GLU A 190 -36.42 14.78 15.33
C GLU A 190 -36.65 15.23 16.79
N GLN A 191 -36.88 14.30 17.72
CA GLN A 191 -37.09 14.57 19.14
C GLN A 191 -35.81 14.91 19.92
N ARG A 192 -34.61 14.69 19.36
CA ARG A 192 -33.32 14.97 20.01
C ARG A 192 -32.49 15.95 19.22
N ARG A 193 -32.19 17.11 19.81
CA ARG A 193 -31.22 18.06 19.24
C ARG A 193 -29.81 17.69 19.66
N LEU A 194 -28.93 17.48 18.69
CA LEU A 194 -27.50 17.29 18.89
C LEU A 194 -26.79 18.64 18.69
N GLU A 195 -26.04 19.07 19.70
CA GLU A 195 -25.12 20.21 19.65
C GLU A 195 -23.68 19.71 19.60
N LEU A 196 -22.78 20.46 18.97
CA LEU A 196 -21.39 20.08 18.72
C LEU A 196 -20.42 21.22 19.08
N ARG A 197 -19.19 20.84 19.45
CA ARG A 197 -18.04 21.75 19.56
C ARG A 197 -16.72 21.01 19.35
N LEU A 198 -15.71 21.72 18.86
CA LEU A 198 -14.31 21.28 18.92
C LEU A 198 -13.66 21.80 20.20
N VAL A 199 -12.77 21.01 20.80
CA VAL A 199 -12.02 21.39 22.01
C VAL A 199 -10.58 20.86 21.95
N GLY A 200 -9.64 21.56 22.58
CA GLY A 200 -8.24 21.14 22.71
C GLY A 200 -7.35 21.38 21.49
N GLY A 201 -7.91 21.89 20.39
CA GLY A 201 -7.13 22.38 19.24
C GLY A 201 -6.32 23.64 19.54
N ARG A 202 -5.26 23.87 18.76
CA ARG A 202 -4.46 25.11 18.80
C ARG A 202 -5.09 26.23 17.98
N VAL A 203 -5.92 25.86 17.02
CA VAL A 203 -6.76 26.75 16.20
C VAL A 203 -8.23 26.39 16.39
N ALA A 204 -9.15 27.31 16.03
CA ALA A 204 -10.59 27.07 16.15
C ALA A 204 -11.11 25.96 15.21
N ASP A 205 -10.34 25.67 14.14
CA ASP A 205 -10.71 24.74 13.08
C ASP A 205 -10.26 23.29 13.35
N GLU A 206 -9.67 22.99 14.52
CA GLU A 206 -9.24 21.63 14.88
C GLU A 206 -9.65 21.25 16.33
N GLY A 207 -9.75 19.95 16.61
CA GLY A 207 -9.87 19.45 17.98
C GLY A 207 -10.63 18.14 18.11
N ARG A 208 -10.80 17.66 19.36
CA ARG A 208 -11.69 16.54 19.67
C ARG A 208 -13.15 16.94 19.47
N VAL A 209 -13.96 16.00 18.97
CA VAL A 209 -15.38 16.21 18.74
C VAL A 209 -16.16 15.91 20.02
N GLU A 210 -16.69 16.97 20.64
CA GLU A 210 -17.63 16.84 21.76
C GLU A 210 -19.06 17.10 21.28
N VAL A 211 -19.95 16.17 21.64
CA VAL A 211 -21.39 16.24 21.40
C VAL A 211 -22.15 16.53 22.68
N ARG A 212 -23.30 17.17 22.54
CA ARG A 212 -24.30 17.35 23.60
C ARG A 212 -25.67 17.00 23.07
N LEU A 213 -26.23 15.93 23.63
CA LEU A 213 -27.61 15.53 23.36
C LEU A 213 -28.54 16.34 24.26
N VAL A 214 -29.46 17.08 23.65
CA VAL A 214 -30.49 17.85 24.34
C VAL A 214 -31.83 17.16 24.15
N ASP A 215 -32.26 16.43 25.18
CA ASP A 215 -33.66 16.01 25.34
C ASP A 215 -34.55 17.24 25.62
N GLY A 216 -35.85 17.14 25.35
CA GLY A 216 -36.79 18.28 25.30
C GLY A 216 -36.95 19.14 26.57
N GLU A 217 -36.41 18.70 27.71
CA GLU A 217 -36.38 19.45 28.97
C GLU A 217 -35.11 20.33 29.13
N GLY A 218 -34.23 20.38 28.12
CA GLY A 218 -33.02 21.21 28.11
C GLY A 218 -31.82 20.64 28.90
N ALA A 219 -32.03 19.56 29.63
CA ALA A 219 -31.01 18.83 30.36
C ALA A 219 -30.15 17.98 29.40
N GLY A 220 -29.00 18.51 29.00
CA GLY A 220 -28.03 17.82 28.15
C GLY A 220 -26.59 18.01 28.65
N ARG A 221 -25.80 16.92 28.70
CA ARG A 221 -24.38 16.94 29.06
C ARG A 221 -23.49 16.95 27.80
N TRP A 222 -22.29 17.49 27.91
CA TRP A 222 -21.21 17.27 26.95
C TRP A 222 -20.57 15.88 27.15
N GLY A 223 -19.96 15.35 26.10
CA GLY A 223 -19.19 14.11 26.08
C GLY A 223 -18.62 13.84 24.69
N SER A 224 -17.56 13.05 24.60
CA SER A 224 -16.88 12.78 23.31
C SER A 224 -17.59 11.71 22.48
N VAL A 225 -17.26 11.70 21.19
CA VAL A 225 -17.59 10.61 20.25
C VAL A 225 -16.43 9.59 20.24
N CYS A 226 -16.75 8.30 20.22
CA CYS A 226 -15.77 7.21 20.09
C CYS A 226 -15.11 7.22 18.69
N GLY A 227 -13.85 6.79 18.61
CA GLY A 227 -13.12 6.68 17.33
C GLY A 227 -13.60 5.53 16.43
N ASP A 228 -14.35 4.55 16.95
CA ASP A 228 -14.71 3.34 16.21
C ASP A 228 -15.71 3.65 15.09
N GLY A 229 -15.24 3.53 13.84
CA GLY A 229 -15.96 3.93 12.62
C GLY A 229 -15.65 5.34 12.11
N TRP A 230 -14.80 6.11 12.81
CA TRP A 230 -14.51 7.51 12.49
C TRP A 230 -13.57 7.68 11.29
N GLY A 231 -14.06 8.26 10.20
CA GLY A 231 -13.28 8.61 9.01
C GLY A 231 -13.62 9.99 8.42
N LEU A 232 -13.17 10.25 7.18
CA LEU A 232 -13.34 11.55 6.53
C LEU A 232 -14.80 11.90 6.22
N LEU A 233 -15.69 10.91 6.11
CA LEU A 233 -17.13 11.14 5.87
C LEU A 233 -17.80 11.77 7.11
N GLU A 234 -17.54 11.21 8.29
CA GLU A 234 -18.02 11.71 9.59
C GLU A 234 -17.40 13.08 9.89
N GLY A 235 -16.11 13.22 9.63
CA GLY A 235 -15.39 14.49 9.73
C GLY A 235 -16.01 15.59 8.84
N ASN A 236 -16.31 15.28 7.57
CA ASN A 236 -16.93 16.23 6.65
C ASN A 236 -18.30 16.70 7.15
N VAL A 237 -19.13 15.81 7.71
CA VAL A 237 -20.42 16.20 8.33
C VAL A 237 -20.21 17.15 9.50
N VAL A 238 -19.22 16.90 10.38
CA VAL A 238 -18.95 17.79 11.53
C VAL A 238 -18.38 19.15 11.09
N CYS A 239 -17.40 19.21 10.18
CA CYS A 239 -16.86 20.47 9.67
C CYS A 239 -17.95 21.31 8.98
N ARG A 240 -18.85 20.66 8.23
CA ARG A 240 -19.99 21.28 7.57
C ARG A 240 -21.03 21.80 8.56
N GLN A 241 -21.39 21.01 9.57
CA GLN A 241 -22.36 21.39 10.61
C GLN A 241 -21.87 22.54 11.49
N LEU A 242 -20.56 22.63 11.74
CA LEU A 242 -19.93 23.75 12.45
C LEU A 242 -19.70 24.99 11.56
N GLY A 243 -19.86 24.88 10.24
CA GLY A 243 -19.62 25.97 9.29
C GLY A 243 -18.14 26.25 9.01
N LEU A 244 -17.25 25.31 9.33
CA LEU A 244 -15.78 25.43 9.21
C LEU A 244 -15.24 24.98 7.83
N GLY A 245 -16.11 24.41 6.99
CA GLY A 245 -15.78 23.94 5.64
C GLY A 245 -15.76 22.42 5.56
N TYR A 246 -14.64 21.87 5.11
CA TYR A 246 -14.43 20.45 4.80
C TYR A 246 -13.40 19.84 5.76
N ALA A 247 -13.45 18.54 6.00
CA ALA A 247 -12.47 17.84 6.82
C ALA A 247 -11.20 17.54 6.02
N ASN A 248 -10.07 18.12 6.46
CA ASN A 248 -8.74 17.80 5.95
C ASN A 248 -8.18 16.53 6.59
N ASN A 249 -8.45 16.31 7.88
CA ASN A 249 -8.13 15.08 8.58
C ASN A 249 -9.27 14.71 9.53
N ALA A 250 -9.59 13.43 9.60
CA ALA A 250 -10.39 12.82 10.66
C ALA A 250 -9.48 11.78 11.33
N VAL A 251 -9.20 11.96 12.63
CA VAL A 251 -8.20 11.17 13.35
C VAL A 251 -8.78 10.62 14.64
N GLN A 252 -8.38 9.39 14.97
CA GLN A 252 -8.74 8.71 16.20
C GLN A 252 -7.56 8.95 17.16
N THR A 253 -7.69 9.92 18.06
CA THR A 253 -6.61 10.31 18.97
C THR A 253 -7.11 11.03 20.22
N ASP A 254 -6.46 10.76 21.35
CA ASP A 254 -6.60 11.51 22.59
C ASP A 254 -5.69 12.75 22.68
N PHE A 255 -4.86 13.04 21.67
CA PHE A 255 -3.93 14.18 21.61
C PHE A 255 -4.57 15.55 21.91
N PHE A 256 -5.84 15.73 21.56
CA PHE A 256 -6.61 16.95 21.85
C PHE A 256 -7.29 16.94 23.24
N SER A 257 -6.84 16.09 24.17
CA SER A 257 -7.27 16.03 25.57
C SER A 257 -6.24 16.73 26.46
N GLU A 258 -6.67 17.69 27.28
CA GLU A 258 -5.78 18.38 28.21
C GLU A 258 -5.36 17.45 29.35
N SER A 259 -4.07 17.43 29.68
CA SER A 259 -3.42 16.37 30.45
C SER A 259 -3.62 16.40 31.98
N GLU A 260 -4.64 17.12 32.48
CA GLU A 260 -4.89 17.29 33.93
C GLU A 260 -6.37 17.13 34.31
N ALA A 261 -6.96 15.97 34.00
CA ALA A 261 -8.20 15.53 34.64
C ALA A 261 -8.22 14.00 34.84
N SER A 262 -8.50 13.54 36.07
CA SER A 262 -8.70 12.12 36.38
C SER A 262 -10.07 11.57 35.93
N GLU A 263 -10.72 12.24 34.98
CA GLU A 263 -12.00 11.87 34.37
C GLU A 263 -11.86 11.94 32.84
N LEU A 264 -11.61 10.79 32.20
CA LEU A 264 -11.67 10.66 30.74
C LEU A 264 -13.03 11.17 30.22
N PRO A 265 -13.07 11.90 29.09
CA PRO A 265 -14.29 12.52 28.61
C PRO A 265 -15.36 11.46 28.32
N LYS A 266 -16.50 11.60 28.99
CA LYS A 266 -17.52 10.54 29.02
C LYS A 266 -18.17 10.34 27.65
N LEU A 267 -17.78 9.26 26.98
CA LEU A 267 -18.30 8.90 25.66
C LEU A 267 -19.84 8.89 25.62
N LEU A 268 -20.39 9.45 24.55
CA LEU A 268 -21.83 9.61 24.31
C LEU A 268 -22.35 8.87 23.08
N LEU A 269 -21.51 8.70 22.05
CA LEU A 269 -21.82 8.04 20.78
C LEU A 269 -20.69 7.06 20.40
N SER A 270 -21.06 5.96 19.74
CA SER A 270 -20.16 4.98 19.12
C SER A 270 -20.75 4.48 17.80
N GLY A 271 -19.90 3.90 16.95
CA GLY A 271 -20.32 3.28 15.69
C GLY A 271 -20.90 4.29 14.71
N THR A 272 -20.38 5.52 14.68
CA THR A 272 -20.86 6.59 13.79
C THR A 272 -20.55 6.25 12.33
N GLU A 273 -21.57 6.06 11.51
CA GLU A 273 -21.46 5.83 10.07
C GLU A 273 -22.28 6.90 9.32
N CYS A 274 -21.59 7.83 8.67
CA CYS A 274 -22.17 8.90 7.87
C CYS A 274 -22.06 8.59 6.36
N TYR A 275 -23.06 9.00 5.59
CA TYR A 275 -22.97 8.99 4.12
C TYR A 275 -22.26 10.24 3.57
N GLY A 276 -21.91 11.23 4.40
CA GLY A 276 -21.24 12.47 4.01
C GLY A 276 -22.15 13.51 3.35
N ASN A 277 -23.43 13.19 3.12
CA ASN A 277 -24.42 14.13 2.58
C ASN A 277 -25.39 14.69 3.65
N GLU A 278 -25.27 14.19 4.87
CA GLU A 278 -26.00 14.63 6.06
C GLU A 278 -25.78 16.11 6.38
N THR A 279 -26.77 16.71 7.03
CA THR A 279 -26.71 18.11 7.51
C THR A 279 -26.22 18.23 8.94
N SER A 280 -26.38 17.14 9.70
CA SER A 280 -26.05 17.02 11.11
C SER A 280 -25.49 15.63 11.39
N LEU A 281 -24.55 15.52 12.33
CA LEU A 281 -24.08 14.23 12.83
C LEU A 281 -25.24 13.37 13.37
N ALA A 282 -26.36 13.98 13.79
CA ALA A 282 -27.58 13.30 14.20
C ALA A 282 -28.27 12.48 13.08
N ASP A 283 -28.11 12.90 11.82
CA ASP A 283 -28.74 12.28 10.65
C ASP A 283 -28.02 10.97 10.25
N CYS A 284 -26.76 10.79 10.66
CA CYS A 284 -25.96 9.60 10.41
C CYS A 284 -26.47 8.38 11.19
N LEU A 285 -25.91 7.19 10.94
CA LEU A 285 -26.21 5.98 11.68
C LEU A 285 -25.33 5.86 12.93
N HIS A 286 -25.92 5.48 14.07
CA HIS A 286 -25.23 5.34 15.36
C HIS A 286 -25.62 4.04 16.07
N ASP A 287 -24.78 3.58 16.99
CA ASP A 287 -25.17 2.52 17.94
C ASP A 287 -26.27 3.01 18.90
N PRO A 288 -27.14 2.12 19.43
CA PRO A 288 -28.20 2.49 20.36
C PRO A 288 -27.73 3.22 21.64
N ILE A 289 -28.12 4.48 21.74
CA ILE A 289 -27.65 5.44 22.73
C ILE A 289 -28.16 5.10 24.13
N GLY A 290 -27.29 4.52 24.96
CA GLY A 290 -27.59 4.20 26.35
C GLY A 290 -26.39 4.43 27.27
N TRP A 291 -26.66 4.94 28.47
CA TRP A 291 -25.66 5.29 29.51
C TRP A 291 -24.79 4.09 29.99
N ARG A 292 -25.10 2.87 29.53
CA ARG A 292 -24.38 1.62 29.83
C ARG A 292 -24.02 0.81 28.56
N SER A 293 -24.27 1.31 27.36
CA SER A 293 -24.19 0.51 26.11
C SER A 293 -23.27 1.09 25.03
N VAL A 294 -22.61 2.23 25.25
CA VAL A 294 -21.54 2.72 24.38
C VAL A 294 -20.39 1.71 24.44
N ARG A 295 -20.28 0.87 23.40
CA ARG A 295 -19.12 0.02 23.18
C ARG A 295 -18.15 0.80 22.31
N CYS A 296 -17.00 1.09 22.90
CA CYS A 296 -15.82 1.60 22.24
C CYS A 296 -14.70 0.62 22.57
N SER A 297 -13.75 0.43 21.66
CA SER A 297 -12.46 -0.16 21.96
C SER A 297 -11.74 0.63 23.09
N GLU A 298 -10.59 0.14 23.53
CA GLU A 298 -9.92 0.56 24.77
C GLU A 298 -9.85 2.09 24.94
N ARG A 299 -10.08 2.58 26.16
CA ARG A 299 -10.47 3.99 26.41
C ARG A 299 -9.38 5.06 26.19
N HIS A 300 -8.25 4.69 25.62
CA HIS A 300 -7.12 5.55 25.29
C HIS A 300 -6.93 5.55 23.77
N GLY A 301 -6.56 6.67 23.17
CA GLY A 301 -6.50 6.83 21.70
C GLY A 301 -7.85 6.85 20.96
N HIS A 302 -8.84 6.03 21.34
CA HIS A 302 -10.14 5.88 20.64
C HIS A 302 -11.14 7.06 20.82
N VAL A 303 -10.68 8.31 20.65
CA VAL A 303 -11.50 9.53 20.66
C VAL A 303 -11.54 10.15 19.27
N ALA A 304 -12.74 10.48 18.78
CA ALA A 304 -12.94 11.15 17.51
C ALA A 304 -12.44 12.61 17.55
N ALA A 305 -11.58 12.97 16.60
CA ALA A 305 -11.09 14.32 16.39
C ALA A 305 -11.05 14.67 14.89
N VAL A 306 -11.06 15.97 14.58
CA VAL A 306 -11.13 16.47 13.20
C VAL A 306 -10.31 17.76 13.04
N THR A 307 -9.77 17.96 11.84
CA THR A 307 -9.16 19.22 11.38
C THR A 307 -9.92 19.68 10.13
N CYS A 308 -10.55 20.85 10.21
CA CYS A 308 -11.35 21.46 9.15
C CYS A 308 -10.53 22.49 8.35
N VAL A 309 -10.92 22.71 7.08
CA VAL A 309 -10.37 23.74 6.20
C VAL A 309 -11.47 24.33 5.31
N SER A 310 -11.35 25.61 4.96
CA SER A 310 -12.32 26.34 4.14
C SER A 310 -12.18 26.11 2.62
N GLN A 311 -11.08 25.50 2.18
CA GLN A 311 -10.79 25.18 0.78
C GLN A 311 -10.30 23.74 0.65
N MET A 312 -10.72 23.04 -0.40
CA MET A 312 -10.48 21.62 -0.62
C MET A 312 -10.56 21.29 -2.13
N ALA A 313 -9.94 20.17 -2.54
CA ALA A 313 -10.06 19.63 -3.89
C ALA A 313 -11.36 18.83 -4.09
N ASP A 314 -11.75 18.58 -5.34
CA ASP A 314 -12.95 17.83 -5.73
C ASP A 314 -12.66 17.14 -7.06
N LEU A 315 -12.39 15.83 -7.04
CA LEU A 315 -12.01 15.07 -8.24
C LEU A 315 -13.25 14.50 -8.95
N VAL A 316 -13.42 14.86 -10.22
CA VAL A 316 -14.47 14.34 -11.09
C VAL A 316 -13.85 13.46 -12.17
N PHE A 317 -14.36 12.23 -12.32
CA PHE A 317 -13.97 11.36 -13.42
C PHE A 317 -14.70 11.74 -14.72
N ASP A 318 -13.94 11.99 -15.78
CA ASP A 318 -14.48 12.25 -17.12
C ASP A 318 -14.83 10.92 -17.82
N HIS A 319 -16.01 10.40 -17.49
CA HIS A 319 -16.56 9.20 -18.11
C HIS A 319 -16.79 9.33 -19.63
N VAL A 320 -16.86 10.57 -20.16
CA VAL A 320 -17.08 10.81 -21.60
C VAL A 320 -15.81 10.56 -22.40
N GLU A 321 -14.64 10.91 -21.85
CA GLU A 321 -13.33 10.51 -22.39
C GLU A 321 -13.17 8.97 -22.36
N MET A 322 -13.67 8.29 -21.32
CA MET A 322 -13.70 6.83 -21.26
C MET A 322 -14.62 6.21 -22.34
N GLU A 323 -15.86 6.70 -22.50
CA GLU A 323 -16.79 6.23 -23.54
C GLU A 323 -16.22 6.39 -24.97
N GLN A 324 -15.39 7.40 -25.21
CA GLN A 324 -14.82 7.67 -26.54
C GLN A 324 -13.53 6.89 -26.82
N SER A 325 -12.76 6.54 -25.79
CA SER A 325 -11.41 5.95 -25.94
C SER A 325 -11.32 4.46 -25.60
N LEU A 326 -12.37 3.86 -25.03
CA LEU A 326 -12.41 2.44 -24.68
C LEU A 326 -12.41 1.52 -25.91
N HIS A 327 -11.48 0.56 -25.94
CA HIS A 327 -11.33 -0.42 -27.01
C HIS A 327 -10.65 -1.72 -26.51
N LEU A 328 -10.62 -2.75 -27.37
CA LEU A 328 -9.87 -3.98 -27.13
C LEU A 328 -8.50 -3.92 -27.81
N GLU A 329 -7.46 -4.38 -27.11
CA GLU A 329 -6.14 -4.69 -27.70
C GLU A 329 -5.71 -6.09 -27.22
N ASP A 330 -5.50 -7.02 -28.15
CA ASP A 330 -4.90 -8.33 -27.86
C ASP A 330 -3.37 -8.17 -27.91
N ARG A 331 -2.68 -8.38 -26.77
CA ARG A 331 -1.21 -8.21 -26.64
C ARG A 331 -0.49 -9.49 -26.26
N LEU A 332 0.66 -9.72 -26.91
CA LEU A 332 1.62 -10.77 -26.53
C LEU A 332 2.22 -10.49 -25.14
N MET A 333 2.27 -11.49 -24.27
CA MET A 333 2.83 -11.36 -22.92
C MET A 333 4.31 -10.93 -22.91
N TYR A 334 5.07 -11.19 -23.98
CA TYR A 334 6.41 -10.63 -24.14
C TYR A 334 6.46 -9.10 -24.01
N LEU A 335 5.42 -8.40 -24.46
CA LEU A 335 5.32 -6.93 -24.40
C LEU A 335 4.72 -6.42 -23.08
N LEU A 336 4.30 -7.32 -22.18
CA LEU A 336 3.63 -6.96 -20.92
C LEU A 336 4.53 -7.12 -19.70
N GLN A 337 5.83 -7.40 -19.87
CA GLN A 337 6.78 -7.65 -18.77
C GLN A 337 6.73 -6.60 -17.64
N CYS A 338 6.75 -5.31 -18.00
CA CYS A 338 6.59 -4.20 -17.05
C CYS A 338 5.26 -4.24 -16.27
N ALA A 339 4.14 -4.39 -16.98
CA ALA A 339 2.82 -4.50 -16.36
C ALA A 339 2.70 -5.77 -15.50
N MET A 340 3.42 -6.84 -15.82
CA MET A 340 3.49 -8.05 -15.00
C MET A 340 4.29 -7.81 -13.71
N GLU A 341 5.38 -7.05 -13.75
CA GLU A 341 6.13 -6.65 -12.55
C GLU A 341 5.32 -5.70 -11.63
N GLU A 342 4.43 -4.88 -12.18
CA GLU A 342 3.51 -4.01 -11.42
C GLU A 342 2.21 -4.68 -10.92
N ASN A 343 1.93 -5.95 -11.25
CA ASN A 343 0.68 -6.68 -10.93
C ASN A 343 -0.56 -6.34 -11.80
N CYS A 344 -0.38 -5.59 -12.90
CA CYS A 344 -1.47 -5.04 -13.73
C CYS A 344 -2.08 -6.02 -14.77
N VAL A 345 -2.05 -7.33 -14.52
CA VAL A 345 -2.70 -8.36 -15.36
C VAL A 345 -3.37 -9.40 -14.46
N ALA A 346 -4.34 -10.17 -14.98
CA ALA A 346 -5.06 -11.13 -14.16
C ALA A 346 -4.15 -12.27 -13.65
N SER A 347 -4.53 -12.90 -12.53
CA SER A 347 -3.74 -13.96 -11.86
C SER A 347 -3.32 -15.09 -12.81
N GLN A 348 -4.18 -15.44 -13.77
CA GLN A 348 -3.95 -16.46 -14.79
C GLN A 348 -2.69 -16.21 -15.63
N ALA A 349 -2.32 -14.95 -15.87
CA ALA A 349 -1.11 -14.60 -16.61
C ALA A 349 0.19 -15.03 -15.87
N TYR A 350 0.17 -15.03 -14.53
CA TYR A 350 1.30 -15.49 -13.71
C TYR A 350 1.39 -17.00 -13.65
N GLU A 351 0.25 -17.70 -13.69
CA GLU A 351 0.19 -19.15 -13.81
C GLU A 351 0.74 -19.60 -15.17
N ILE A 352 0.28 -18.98 -16.26
CA ILE A 352 0.81 -19.18 -17.62
C ILE A 352 2.33 -18.94 -17.68
N GLN A 353 2.84 -17.87 -17.05
CA GLN A 353 4.28 -17.58 -17.01
C GLN A 353 5.10 -18.61 -16.23
N ARG A 354 4.52 -19.26 -15.22
CA ARG A 354 5.18 -20.32 -14.43
C ARG A 354 5.17 -21.67 -15.14
N GLU A 355 4.10 -22.01 -15.83
CA GLU A 355 3.88 -23.35 -16.39
C GLU A 355 4.36 -23.49 -17.84
N ASN A 356 4.14 -22.47 -18.67
CA ASN A 356 4.41 -22.54 -20.11
C ASN A 356 5.77 -21.92 -20.44
N PRO A 357 6.80 -22.69 -20.88
CA PRO A 357 8.09 -22.12 -21.29
C PRO A 357 7.97 -21.16 -22.50
N ASN A 358 6.88 -21.25 -23.26
CA ASN A 358 6.56 -20.37 -24.38
C ASN A 358 5.57 -19.25 -24.01
N TRP A 359 5.37 -18.94 -22.71
CA TRP A 359 4.44 -17.89 -22.23
C TRP A 359 4.58 -16.56 -22.97
N HIS A 360 5.80 -16.22 -23.43
CA HIS A 360 6.10 -15.01 -24.18
C HIS A 360 5.34 -14.88 -25.52
N LEU A 361 4.84 -16.00 -26.07
CA LEU A 361 4.01 -16.06 -27.29
C LEU A 361 2.50 -16.03 -27.01
N GLU A 362 2.07 -16.21 -25.76
CA GLU A 362 0.66 -16.18 -25.39
C GLU A 362 0.11 -14.75 -25.41
N THR A 363 -1.19 -14.61 -25.70
CA THR A 363 -1.87 -13.31 -25.81
C THR A 363 -2.84 -13.07 -24.66
N ARG A 364 -2.78 -11.87 -24.07
CA ARG A 364 -3.79 -11.34 -23.14
C ARG A 364 -4.70 -10.34 -23.86
N ARG A 365 -5.99 -10.37 -23.56
CA ARG A 365 -6.99 -9.45 -24.10
C ARG A 365 -7.23 -8.32 -23.11
N LEU A 366 -6.83 -7.11 -23.50
CA LEU A 366 -6.85 -5.94 -22.64
C LEU A 366 -7.99 -4.99 -23.06
N LEU A 367 -8.83 -4.63 -22.10
CA LEU A 367 -9.85 -3.60 -22.22
C LEU A 367 -9.22 -2.25 -21.85
N LYS A 368 -8.75 -1.51 -22.86
CA LYS A 368 -7.94 -0.30 -22.69
C LYS A 368 -8.80 0.94 -22.85
N PHE A 369 -8.56 1.96 -22.04
CA PHE A 369 -9.35 3.20 -22.00
C PHE A 369 -8.50 4.36 -21.50
N THR A 370 -8.95 5.60 -21.70
CA THR A 370 -8.31 6.79 -21.10
C THR A 370 -9.04 7.15 -19.81
N ALA A 371 -8.31 7.21 -18.70
CA ALA A 371 -8.81 7.75 -17.46
C ALA A 371 -8.42 9.24 -17.39
N ARG A 372 -9.41 10.12 -17.23
CA ARG A 372 -9.20 11.55 -17.09
C ARG A 372 -9.88 12.05 -15.82
N VAL A 373 -9.14 12.79 -15.02
CA VAL A 373 -9.55 13.26 -13.69
C VAL A 373 -9.45 14.77 -13.66
N VAL A 374 -10.55 15.46 -13.38
CA VAL A 374 -10.61 16.92 -13.34
C VAL A 374 -10.75 17.39 -11.89
N ASN A 375 -9.88 18.30 -11.42
CA ASN A 375 -10.09 18.95 -10.13
C ASN A 375 -11.04 20.15 -10.30
N THR A 376 -12.30 19.97 -9.92
CA THR A 376 -13.35 21.01 -9.89
C THR A 376 -13.43 21.75 -8.55
N GLY A 377 -12.53 21.46 -7.63
CA GLY A 377 -12.50 22.03 -6.28
C GLY A 377 -12.01 23.46 -6.23
N ASN A 378 -11.84 23.98 -5.01
CA ASN A 378 -11.32 25.34 -4.77
C ASN A 378 -9.91 25.36 -4.13
N ALA A 379 -9.29 24.19 -3.92
CA ALA A 379 -7.87 24.02 -3.65
C ALA A 379 -7.24 22.95 -4.57
N ASP A 380 -5.90 22.96 -4.67
CA ASP A 380 -5.16 21.95 -5.45
C ASP A 380 -5.23 20.58 -4.76
N PHE A 381 -5.47 19.51 -5.52
CA PHE A 381 -5.38 18.14 -5.01
C PHE A 381 -3.91 17.78 -4.77
N ARG A 382 -3.61 17.09 -3.66
CA ARG A 382 -2.24 16.72 -3.27
C ARG A 382 -2.17 15.26 -2.79
N PRO A 383 -1.06 14.55 -3.05
CA PRO A 383 -0.88 13.20 -2.56
C PRO A 383 -0.76 13.17 -1.02
N HIS A 384 -1.38 12.17 -0.40
CA HIS A 384 -1.24 11.90 1.04
C HIS A 384 0.21 11.50 1.41
N ILE A 385 0.89 10.77 0.53
CA ILE A 385 2.23 10.26 0.78
C ILE A 385 3.24 11.41 0.73
N PRO A 386 4.04 11.66 1.79
CA PRO A 386 5.04 12.71 1.79
C PRO A 386 6.18 12.37 0.83
N LYS A 387 6.73 13.40 0.16
CA LYS A 387 7.69 13.27 -0.96
C LYS A 387 8.91 12.37 -0.73
N HIS A 388 9.32 12.15 0.52
CA HIS A 388 10.44 11.27 0.86
C HIS A 388 10.11 9.77 0.89
N LEU A 389 8.83 9.40 0.76
CA LEU A 389 8.33 8.02 0.65
C LEU A 389 7.82 7.69 -0.78
N TRP A 390 8.00 8.59 -1.75
CA TRP A 390 7.62 8.32 -3.15
C TRP A 390 8.57 7.29 -3.77
N GLU A 391 8.01 6.23 -4.34
CA GLU A 391 8.78 5.17 -4.98
C GLU A 391 9.07 5.52 -6.45
N TRP A 392 10.27 5.22 -6.93
CA TRP A 392 10.63 5.38 -8.35
C TRP A 392 10.26 4.12 -9.12
N HIS A 393 9.60 4.26 -10.28
CA HIS A 393 9.31 3.12 -11.13
C HIS A 393 10.09 3.11 -12.45
N LEU A 394 10.63 1.94 -12.76
CA LEU A 394 11.60 1.74 -13.83
C LEU A 394 10.96 1.84 -15.22
N CYS A 395 9.74 1.29 -15.38
CA CYS A 395 9.04 1.28 -16.67
C CYS A 395 8.40 2.62 -17.02
N HIS A 396 7.87 3.34 -16.02
CA HIS A 396 7.26 4.65 -16.22
C HIS A 396 8.25 5.84 -16.15
N MET A 397 9.47 5.59 -15.67
CA MET A 397 10.56 6.57 -15.55
C MET A 397 10.17 7.84 -14.75
N HIS A 398 9.36 7.68 -13.71
CA HIS A 398 8.99 8.74 -12.79
C HIS A 398 8.72 8.21 -11.37
N TYR A 399 8.45 9.13 -10.44
CA TYR A 399 8.09 8.82 -9.05
C TYR A 399 6.57 8.71 -8.90
N HIS A 400 6.11 7.68 -8.19
CA HIS A 400 4.71 7.52 -7.81
C HIS A 400 4.47 8.18 -6.44
N SER A 401 3.42 8.99 -6.34
CA SER A 401 3.05 9.70 -5.11
C SER A 401 1.81 9.15 -4.40
N MET A 402 1.18 8.12 -4.97
CA MET A 402 0.04 7.40 -4.38
C MET A 402 0.15 5.89 -4.59
N GLU A 403 -0.50 5.14 -3.70
CA GLU A 403 -0.55 3.67 -3.70
C GLU A 403 -1.42 3.10 -4.84
N VAL A 404 -1.22 1.80 -5.09
CA VAL A 404 -1.97 0.91 -6.01
C VAL A 404 -3.50 1.07 -5.95
N LEU A 405 -4.04 1.43 -4.78
CA LEU A 405 -5.49 1.49 -4.54
C LEU A 405 -6.11 2.88 -4.80
N PHE A 406 -5.37 3.85 -5.34
CA PHE A 406 -5.93 5.18 -5.61
C PHE A 406 -6.95 5.21 -6.77
N ALA A 407 -6.87 4.30 -7.75
CA ALA A 407 -8.02 4.05 -8.63
C ALA A 407 -8.15 2.57 -9.01
N THR A 408 -9.39 2.07 -8.94
CA THR A 408 -9.76 0.68 -9.24
C THR A 408 -10.67 0.62 -10.47
N PHE A 409 -10.50 -0.44 -11.27
CA PHE A 409 -11.16 -0.66 -12.55
C PHE A 409 -11.89 -2.01 -12.51
N ASP A 410 -13.07 -2.03 -11.90
CA ASP A 410 -13.86 -3.25 -11.73
C ASP A 410 -14.65 -3.58 -13.01
N VAL A 411 -14.72 -4.87 -13.37
CA VAL A 411 -15.77 -5.41 -14.25
C VAL A 411 -16.65 -6.34 -13.42
N ILE A 412 -17.96 -6.06 -13.46
CA ILE A 412 -18.98 -6.60 -12.56
C ILE A 412 -20.04 -7.34 -13.37
N ASP A 413 -20.33 -8.57 -12.96
CA ASP A 413 -21.37 -9.45 -13.49
C ASP A 413 -22.78 -8.96 -13.10
N ALA A 414 -23.81 -9.36 -13.85
CA ALA A 414 -25.22 -9.04 -13.57
C ALA A 414 -25.69 -9.51 -12.16
N GLY A 415 -24.98 -10.48 -11.57
CA GLY A 415 -25.14 -10.89 -10.17
C GLY A 415 -24.46 -9.99 -9.13
N GLY A 416 -23.90 -8.84 -9.50
CA GLY A 416 -23.24 -7.89 -8.59
C GLY A 416 -21.86 -8.32 -8.09
N ARG A 417 -21.23 -9.31 -8.75
CA ARG A 417 -19.91 -9.84 -8.38
C ARG A 417 -18.83 -9.23 -9.26
N ARG A 418 -17.69 -8.81 -8.69
CA ARG A 418 -16.48 -8.54 -9.49
C ARG A 418 -16.04 -9.83 -10.18
N VAL A 419 -15.76 -9.75 -11.48
CA VAL A 419 -15.35 -10.89 -12.33
C VAL A 419 -14.05 -10.63 -13.09
N ALA A 420 -13.67 -9.37 -13.30
CA ALA A 420 -12.28 -8.97 -13.54
C ALA A 420 -11.98 -7.71 -12.72
N GLU A 421 -10.73 -7.55 -12.32
CA GLU A 421 -10.24 -6.42 -11.54
C GLU A 421 -8.97 -5.89 -12.21
N GLY A 422 -9.06 -4.67 -12.75
CA GLY A 422 -7.88 -3.89 -13.12
C GLY A 422 -7.55 -2.91 -12.01
N HIS A 423 -6.28 -2.65 -11.80
CA HIS A 423 -5.82 -1.56 -10.94
C HIS A 423 -4.64 -0.87 -11.61
N LYS A 424 -4.49 0.41 -11.32
CA LYS A 424 -3.27 1.13 -11.66
C LYS A 424 -2.33 1.03 -10.46
N ALA A 425 -1.20 0.33 -10.62
CA ALA A 425 -0.24 0.15 -9.52
C ALA A 425 0.39 1.45 -8.98
N SER A 426 0.12 2.59 -9.63
CA SER A 426 1.10 3.65 -9.79
C SER A 426 0.50 4.97 -10.29
N PHE A 427 0.59 6.03 -9.48
CA PHE A 427 0.14 7.36 -9.87
C PHE A 427 1.22 8.44 -9.72
N CYS A 428 1.45 9.11 -10.82
CA CYS A 428 1.99 10.46 -10.94
C CYS A 428 0.81 11.46 -10.99
N LEU A 429 0.80 12.52 -10.19
CA LEU A 429 -0.23 13.57 -10.27
C LEU A 429 0.35 14.80 -10.96
N GLU A 430 -0.13 15.13 -12.16
CA GLU A 430 0.31 16.32 -12.92
C GLU A 430 -0.76 17.02 -13.77
N ASP A 431 -0.51 18.29 -14.09
CA ASP A 431 -1.45 19.16 -14.80
C ASP A 431 -1.35 18.97 -16.33
N ASN A 432 -1.82 17.84 -16.86
CA ASN A 432 -1.74 17.54 -18.29
C ASN A 432 -2.56 18.49 -19.19
N GLN A 433 -3.74 18.92 -18.74
CA GLN A 433 -4.59 19.87 -19.46
C GLN A 433 -5.40 20.74 -18.51
N CYS A 434 -5.31 22.06 -18.66
CA CYS A 434 -6.04 23.04 -17.86
C CYS A 434 -7.07 23.83 -18.68
N LEU A 435 -8.04 24.45 -17.99
CA LEU A 435 -8.97 25.39 -18.63
C LEU A 435 -8.24 26.63 -19.19
N PRO A 436 -8.76 27.25 -20.27
CA PRO A 436 -8.11 28.42 -20.89
C PRO A 436 -7.90 29.57 -19.91
N GLY A 437 -6.64 29.96 -19.71
CA GLY A 437 -6.24 31.01 -18.76
C GLY A 437 -5.75 30.51 -17.39
N VAL A 438 -5.72 29.18 -17.16
CA VAL A 438 -5.07 28.55 -16.02
C VAL A 438 -3.70 28.01 -16.47
N GLU A 439 -2.65 28.35 -15.74
CA GLU A 439 -1.29 27.82 -15.99
C GLU A 439 -1.05 26.54 -15.17
N PRO A 440 -0.49 25.47 -15.77
CA PRO A 440 -0.15 24.24 -15.06
C PRO A 440 0.99 24.47 -14.06
N ARG A 441 0.91 23.82 -12.90
CA ARG A 441 1.84 23.97 -11.76
C ARG A 441 2.58 22.67 -11.42
N TYR A 442 1.93 21.52 -11.62
CA TYR A 442 2.44 20.21 -11.23
C TYR A 442 2.91 19.38 -12.42
N ALA A 443 4.05 18.71 -12.24
CA ALA A 443 4.71 17.88 -13.24
C ALA A 443 5.58 16.84 -12.55
N CYS A 444 5.48 15.58 -12.96
CA CYS A 444 6.21 14.48 -12.34
C CYS A 444 7.67 14.36 -12.82
N ALA A 445 7.98 14.95 -13.97
CA ALA A 445 9.31 15.01 -14.54
C ALA A 445 10.33 15.64 -13.57
N ASN A 446 11.57 15.14 -13.60
CA ASN A 446 12.71 15.65 -12.81
C ASN A 446 12.48 15.71 -11.28
N TYR A 447 11.62 14.84 -10.72
CA TYR A 447 11.23 14.87 -9.30
C TYR A 447 10.59 16.21 -8.90
N GLY A 448 9.76 16.77 -9.79
CA GLY A 448 8.91 17.92 -9.54
C GLY A 448 7.90 17.67 -8.42
N ASP A 449 7.15 18.71 -8.04
CA ASP A 449 6.05 18.56 -7.09
C ASP A 449 4.80 18.08 -7.83
N GLN A 450 4.07 17.18 -7.18
CA GLN A 450 2.90 16.51 -7.73
C GLN A 450 1.61 17.04 -7.08
N GLY A 451 0.52 16.92 -7.83
CA GLY A 451 -0.82 17.39 -7.48
C GLY A 451 -1.66 17.65 -8.74
N ILE A 452 -2.92 18.04 -8.56
CA ILE A 452 -3.79 18.49 -9.65
C ILE A 452 -4.31 19.88 -9.29
N SER A 453 -3.90 20.89 -10.04
CA SER A 453 -4.29 22.29 -9.81
C SER A 453 -5.79 22.50 -10.04
N VAL A 454 -6.36 23.49 -9.36
CA VAL A 454 -7.77 23.91 -9.56
C VAL A 454 -8.05 24.19 -11.04
N ASN A 455 -9.09 23.56 -11.61
CA ASN A 455 -9.46 23.60 -13.04
C ASN A 455 -8.41 23.03 -14.02
N CYS A 456 -7.49 22.20 -13.53
CA CYS A 456 -6.65 21.32 -14.35
C CYS A 456 -7.15 19.87 -14.29
N SER A 457 -6.68 19.06 -15.23
CA SER A 457 -6.98 17.64 -15.34
C SER A 457 -5.76 16.80 -15.69
N ASP A 458 -5.66 15.68 -14.98
CA ASP A 458 -4.70 14.60 -15.17
C ASP A 458 -5.29 13.59 -16.17
N ILE A 459 -4.48 13.07 -17.11
CA ILE A 459 -4.95 12.31 -18.28
C ILE A 459 -4.09 11.07 -18.53
N TYR A 460 -4.48 9.98 -17.87
CA TYR A 460 -3.94 8.63 -18.07
C TYR A 460 -4.47 8.01 -19.37
N ARG A 461 -3.73 8.22 -20.46
CA ARG A 461 -4.08 7.75 -21.80
C ARG A 461 -4.02 6.22 -21.93
N HIS A 462 -4.94 5.67 -22.72
CA HIS A 462 -5.04 4.25 -23.11
C HIS A 462 -3.77 3.61 -23.72
N ASN A 463 -2.74 4.40 -24.04
CA ASN A 463 -1.46 3.92 -24.56
C ASN A 463 -0.37 3.75 -23.49
N ILE A 464 -0.64 4.13 -22.24
CA ILE A 464 0.23 3.93 -21.07
C ILE A 464 0.02 2.50 -20.54
N ASP A 465 1.05 1.88 -19.99
CA ASP A 465 0.95 0.57 -19.35
C ASP A 465 0.11 0.63 -18.06
N CYS A 466 -0.45 -0.51 -17.66
CA CYS A 466 -1.44 -0.62 -16.57
C CYS A 466 -2.74 0.18 -16.78
N GLN A 467 -2.99 0.75 -17.98
CA GLN A 467 -4.21 1.53 -18.25
C GLN A 467 -5.30 0.68 -18.93
N TRP A 468 -5.70 -0.39 -18.24
CA TRP A 468 -6.65 -1.38 -18.75
C TRP A 468 -7.25 -2.26 -17.66
N VAL A 469 -8.27 -3.04 -18.03
CA VAL A 469 -8.64 -4.28 -17.34
C VAL A 469 -8.22 -5.45 -18.21
N ASP A 470 -7.60 -6.49 -17.63
CA ASP A 470 -7.37 -7.75 -18.33
C ASP A 470 -8.68 -8.55 -18.31
N ILE A 471 -9.21 -8.88 -19.50
CA ILE A 471 -10.51 -9.54 -19.67
C ILE A 471 -10.38 -10.89 -20.39
N SER A 472 -9.18 -11.47 -20.40
CA SER A 472 -8.87 -12.71 -21.13
C SER A 472 -9.72 -13.91 -20.69
N GLU A 473 -10.09 -13.97 -19.41
CA GLU A 473 -10.90 -15.03 -18.79
C GLU A 473 -12.42 -14.78 -18.87
N LEU A 474 -12.88 -13.64 -19.43
CA LEU A 474 -14.30 -13.32 -19.49
C LEU A 474 -14.98 -13.92 -20.73
N ASP A 475 -16.17 -14.48 -20.51
CA ASP A 475 -17.11 -14.83 -21.57
C ASP A 475 -17.68 -13.57 -22.27
N PHE A 476 -18.26 -13.74 -23.46
CA PHE A 476 -18.92 -12.65 -24.18
C PHE A 476 -20.32 -12.38 -23.59
N GLY A 477 -20.63 -11.11 -23.29
CA GLY A 477 -21.88 -10.75 -22.62
C GLY A 477 -22.04 -9.26 -22.32
N GLU A 478 -23.07 -8.94 -21.55
CA GLU A 478 -23.27 -7.63 -20.94
C GLU A 478 -22.78 -7.65 -19.48
N TYR A 479 -21.90 -6.71 -19.15
CA TYR A 479 -21.30 -6.51 -17.85
C TYR A 479 -21.50 -5.06 -17.40
N THR A 480 -21.10 -4.73 -16.18
CA THR A 480 -21.00 -3.36 -15.68
C THR A 480 -19.53 -3.05 -15.43
N MET A 481 -18.98 -2.04 -16.10
CA MET A 481 -17.63 -1.54 -15.83
C MET A 481 -17.73 -0.36 -14.87
N ARG A 482 -16.93 -0.38 -13.80
CA ARG A 482 -16.87 0.68 -12.79
C ARG A 482 -15.43 1.13 -12.61
N VAL A 483 -15.20 2.42 -12.81
CA VAL A 483 -13.92 3.09 -12.54
C VAL A 483 -14.12 4.00 -11.33
N ALA A 484 -13.33 3.82 -10.28
CA ALA A 484 -13.45 4.55 -9.03
C ALA A 484 -12.11 5.19 -8.64
N ILE A 485 -12.13 6.42 -8.13
CA ILE A 485 -10.95 7.20 -7.71
C ILE A 485 -11.06 7.54 -6.22
N ASN A 486 -9.93 7.47 -5.50
CA ASN A 486 -9.87 7.61 -4.04
C ASN A 486 -10.88 6.68 -3.30
N PRO A 487 -11.02 5.39 -3.69
CA PRO A 487 -12.10 4.51 -3.20
C PRO A 487 -12.03 4.22 -1.69
N GLU A 488 -10.86 4.38 -1.09
CA GLU A 488 -10.63 4.20 0.36
C GLU A 488 -10.75 5.51 1.16
N PHE A 489 -11.08 6.63 0.51
CA PHE A 489 -11.14 7.98 1.11
C PHE A 489 -9.85 8.36 1.86
N LYS A 490 -8.68 8.07 1.26
CA LYS A 490 -7.34 8.33 1.82
C LYS A 490 -6.90 9.80 1.70
N VAL A 491 -7.43 10.52 0.72
CA VAL A 491 -7.23 11.97 0.56
C VAL A 491 -8.56 12.70 0.84
N PRO A 492 -8.56 13.83 1.55
CA PRO A 492 -9.76 14.63 1.75
C PRO A 492 -10.21 15.34 0.47
N GLU A 493 -11.52 15.39 0.26
CA GLU A 493 -12.18 16.04 -0.87
C GLU A 493 -13.47 16.75 -0.42
N MET A 494 -13.96 17.69 -1.23
CA MET A 494 -15.22 18.41 -0.98
C MET A 494 -16.44 17.48 -1.01
N ARG A 495 -16.34 16.39 -1.77
CA ARG A 495 -17.38 15.41 -2.09
C ARG A 495 -16.76 14.05 -2.39
N PHE A 496 -17.61 13.02 -2.43
CA PHE A 496 -17.25 11.65 -2.78
C PHE A 496 -18.38 10.94 -3.56
N ASP A 497 -19.32 11.72 -4.11
CA ASP A 497 -20.52 11.30 -4.86
C ASP A 497 -20.30 11.34 -6.40
N ASN A 498 -19.11 11.76 -6.80
CA ASN A 498 -18.63 12.05 -8.16
C ASN A 498 -17.32 11.31 -8.51
N ASN A 499 -16.78 10.55 -7.55
CA ASN A 499 -15.47 9.89 -7.60
C ASN A 499 -15.46 8.58 -8.41
N ALA A 500 -16.61 7.96 -8.67
CA ALA A 500 -16.71 6.78 -9.51
C ALA A 500 -17.64 7.01 -10.70
N ALA A 501 -17.38 6.28 -11.79
CA ALA A 501 -18.28 6.15 -12.92
C ALA A 501 -18.61 4.68 -13.17
N THR A 502 -19.89 4.37 -13.17
CA THR A 502 -20.45 3.03 -13.41
C THR A 502 -21.20 3.05 -14.73
N CYS A 503 -20.79 2.17 -15.65
CA CYS A 503 -21.22 2.13 -17.04
C CYS A 503 -21.57 0.70 -17.46
N ARG A 504 -22.50 0.53 -18.41
CA ARG A 504 -22.74 -0.79 -19.02
C ARG A 504 -21.63 -1.09 -20.02
N LEU A 505 -21.05 -2.27 -19.93
CA LEU A 505 -20.03 -2.80 -20.83
C LEU A 505 -20.64 -3.91 -21.69
N LEU A 506 -20.80 -3.68 -22.99
CA LEU A 506 -21.06 -4.74 -23.95
C LEU A 506 -19.73 -5.30 -24.43
N TYR A 507 -19.47 -6.58 -24.19
CA TYR A 507 -18.26 -7.27 -24.63
C TYR A 507 -18.60 -8.38 -25.64
N THR A 508 -17.97 -8.33 -26.80
CA THR A 508 -18.13 -9.28 -27.90
C THR A 508 -16.78 -9.80 -28.38
N GLN A 509 -16.78 -10.85 -29.21
CA GLN A 509 -15.55 -11.45 -29.74
C GLN A 509 -14.61 -10.47 -30.46
N THR A 510 -15.15 -9.42 -31.09
CA THR A 510 -14.41 -8.48 -31.96
C THR A 510 -14.36 -7.04 -31.46
N TYR A 511 -15.22 -6.62 -30.53
CA TYR A 511 -15.20 -5.29 -29.94
C TYR A 511 -15.82 -5.29 -28.53
N ALA A 512 -15.42 -4.31 -27.73
CA ALA A 512 -16.11 -3.93 -26.50
C ALA A 512 -16.53 -2.46 -26.58
N ARG A 513 -17.58 -2.08 -25.85
CA ARG A 513 -18.04 -0.69 -25.73
C ARG A 513 -18.70 -0.45 -24.38
N VAL A 514 -18.44 0.72 -23.78
CA VAL A 514 -19.21 1.24 -22.64
C VAL A 514 -20.25 2.27 -23.06
N PHE A 515 -21.35 2.35 -22.30
CA PHE A 515 -22.47 3.28 -22.47
C PHE A 515 -23.35 3.35 -21.22
N ASP A 516 -24.30 4.31 -21.15
CA ASP A 516 -25.20 4.52 -20.00
C ASP A 516 -24.44 4.79 -18.68
N CYS A 517 -23.26 5.41 -18.80
CA CYS A 517 -22.41 5.83 -17.68
C CYS A 517 -23.14 6.78 -16.72
N LYS A 518 -22.93 6.57 -15.42
CA LYS A 518 -23.42 7.43 -14.34
C LYS A 518 -22.31 7.67 -13.33
N LEU A 519 -22.21 8.91 -12.84
CA LEU A 519 -21.35 9.22 -11.70
C LEU A 519 -22.02 8.77 -10.41
N GLU A 520 -21.26 8.11 -9.55
CA GLU A 520 -21.67 7.63 -8.24
C GLU A 520 -20.47 7.57 -7.27
N ARG A 521 -20.68 6.97 -6.10
CA ARG A 521 -19.61 6.72 -5.11
C ARG A 521 -18.87 5.41 -5.42
N PRO A 522 -17.54 5.34 -5.17
CA PRO A 522 -16.77 4.11 -5.09
C PRO A 522 -17.37 2.96 -4.24
#